data_AF-A0A0P6WFM4-F1
#
_entry.id   AF-A0A0P6WFM4-F1
#
_cell.length_a   1.000
_cell.length_b   1.000
_cell.length_c   1.000
_cell.angle_alpha   90.00
_cell.angle_beta   90.00
_cell.angle_gamma   90.00
#
_symmetry.space_group_name_H-M   'P 1'
#
loop_
_entity.id
_entity.type
_entity.pdbx_description
1 polymer ?
#
loop_
_entity_poly.entity_id
_entity_poly.type
_entity_poly.pdbx_seq_one_letter_code
_entity_poly.pdbx_strand_id
1 'polypeptide(L)'
;MSFLRTILAAGLTISASAAAAQTAGPNDGRLLASNCMQCHATNGQPRPGFSSLAGKSASEITGEMLEMARMTPGKEPEKDLMAVHARAYTRAEIDLIAKYLASK
;
A
#
# COMPACT_ATOMS: atom_id res chain seq x y z
N MET A 1 -42.38 28.20 -42.28
CA MET A 1 -41.91 28.44 -40.89
C MET A 1 -41.65 27.10 -40.23
N SER A 2 -40.39 26.80 -39.88
CA SER A 2 -39.99 26.29 -38.54
C SER A 2 -38.63 25.56 -38.62
N PHE A 3 -37.60 26.39 -38.47
CA PHE A 3 -36.29 26.22 -37.87
C PHE A 3 -35.69 24.82 -37.63
N LEU A 4 -34.64 24.55 -38.39
CA LEU A 4 -33.58 23.58 -38.13
C LEU A 4 -32.88 23.94 -36.82
N ARG A 5 -32.96 23.07 -35.81
CA ARG A 5 -32.27 23.24 -34.51
C ARG A 5 -30.85 22.70 -34.61
N THR A 6 -29.89 23.60 -34.82
CA THR A 6 -28.46 23.30 -34.73
C THR A 6 -28.08 23.06 -33.26
N ILE A 7 -27.77 21.81 -32.90
CA ILE A 7 -27.23 21.47 -31.57
C ILE A 7 -25.73 21.75 -31.61
N LEU A 8 -25.31 22.84 -30.95
CA LEU A 8 -23.90 23.18 -30.78
C LEU A 8 -23.32 22.32 -29.64
N ALA A 9 -22.58 21.26 -29.99
CA ALA A 9 -21.85 20.45 -29.02
C ALA A 9 -20.66 21.25 -28.48
N ALA A 10 -20.78 21.78 -27.27
CA ALA A 10 -19.67 22.38 -26.54
C ALA A 10 -18.69 21.26 -26.12
N GLY A 11 -17.52 21.22 -26.74
CA GLY A 11 -16.47 20.25 -26.43
C GLY A 11 -15.92 20.48 -25.02
N LEU A 12 -16.08 19.49 -24.14
CA LEU A 12 -15.47 19.46 -22.82
C LEU A 12 -13.98 19.11 -22.97
N THR A 13 -13.10 20.10 -22.95
CA THR A 13 -11.66 19.89 -22.94
C THR A 13 -11.22 19.45 -21.55
N ILE A 14 -10.82 18.19 -21.41
CA ILE A 14 -10.19 17.66 -20.19
C ILE A 14 -8.71 18.08 -20.21
N SER A 15 -8.35 19.07 -19.40
CA SER A 15 -6.95 19.41 -19.17
C SER A 15 -6.29 18.31 -18.34
N ALA A 16 -5.41 17.53 -18.96
CA ALA A 16 -4.60 16.54 -18.26
C ALA A 16 -3.51 17.26 -17.45
N SER A 17 -3.71 17.38 -16.14
CA SER A 17 -2.68 17.84 -15.22
C SER A 17 -1.63 16.75 -15.03
N ALA A 18 -0.35 17.06 -15.25
CA ALA A 18 0.74 16.15 -14.92
C ALA A 18 0.82 15.96 -13.40
N ALA A 19 0.62 14.73 -12.93
CA ALA A 19 0.81 14.40 -11.53
C ALA A 19 2.31 14.40 -11.20
N ALA A 20 2.76 15.36 -10.41
CA ALA A 20 4.10 15.34 -9.84
C ALA A 20 4.21 14.17 -8.84
N ALA A 21 5.30 13.41 -8.86
CA ALA A 21 5.56 12.40 -7.85
C ALA A 21 5.89 13.09 -6.51
N GLN A 22 5.15 12.78 -5.45
CA GLN A 22 5.47 13.28 -4.11
C GLN A 22 6.73 12.58 -3.59
N THR A 23 7.72 13.36 -3.17
CA THR A 23 8.89 12.82 -2.46
C THR A 23 8.50 12.38 -1.06
N ALA A 24 8.96 11.21 -0.63
CA ALA A 24 8.64 10.68 0.69
C ALA A 24 9.05 11.65 1.81
N GLY A 25 8.09 12.02 2.65
CA GLY A 25 8.28 12.85 3.83
C GLY A 25 8.81 12.07 5.04
N PRO A 26 9.28 12.78 6.10
CA PRO A 26 9.88 12.16 7.28
C PRO A 26 8.95 11.19 8.04
N ASN A 27 7.64 11.35 7.87
CA ASN A 27 6.61 10.59 8.59
C ASN A 27 5.94 9.50 7.74
N ASP A 28 6.35 9.35 6.49
CA ASP A 28 5.63 8.51 5.53
C ASP A 28 5.67 7.04 5.93
N GLY A 29 6.83 6.55 6.41
CA GLY A 29 6.95 5.18 6.93
C GLY A 29 6.00 4.92 8.12
N ARG A 30 5.85 5.89 9.04
CA ARG A 30 4.92 5.78 10.17
C ARG A 30 3.47 5.74 9.71
N LEU A 31 3.11 6.61 8.77
CA LEU A 31 1.76 6.70 8.25
C LEU A 31 1.37 5.42 7.50
N LEU A 32 2.23 4.95 6.59
CA LEU A 32 2.04 3.72 5.83
C LEU A 32 1.94 2.49 6.75
N ALA A 33 2.81 2.41 7.76
CA ALA A 33 2.85 1.27 8.70
C ALA A 33 1.72 1.26 9.74
N SER A 34 0.94 2.34 9.87
CA SER A 34 -0.13 2.45 10.87
C SER A 34 -1.17 1.34 10.73
N ASN A 35 -1.45 0.92 9.49
CA ASN A 35 -2.39 -0.16 9.18
C ASN A 35 -1.91 -1.54 9.66
N CYS A 36 -0.59 -1.77 9.69
CA CYS A 36 0.01 -3.05 10.04
C CYS A 36 -0.21 -3.41 11.52
N MET A 37 -0.20 -2.38 12.37
CA MET A 37 -0.26 -2.51 13.82
C MET A 37 -1.61 -3.02 14.33
N GLN A 38 -2.67 -2.92 13.52
CA GLN A 38 -4.01 -3.44 13.87
C GLN A 38 -4.02 -4.96 14.08
N CYS A 39 -3.07 -5.68 13.46
CA CYS A 39 -2.97 -7.13 13.56
C CYS A 39 -1.63 -7.56 14.20
N HIS A 40 -0.53 -6.91 13.84
CA HIS A 40 0.81 -7.35 14.25
C HIS A 40 1.31 -6.76 15.57
N ALA A 41 0.68 -5.68 16.05
CA ALA A 41 1.10 -4.84 17.17
C ALA A 41 2.53 -4.27 17.03
N THR A 42 2.73 -3.05 17.52
CA THR A 42 4.04 -2.37 17.43
C THR A 42 5.06 -2.96 18.39
N ASN A 43 4.62 -3.47 19.54
CA ASN A 43 5.47 -3.73 20.71
C ASN A 43 5.35 -5.19 21.20
N GLY A 44 5.23 -6.14 20.28
CA GLY A 44 5.58 -7.54 20.56
C GLY A 44 4.46 -8.50 20.95
N GLN A 45 3.19 -8.08 20.96
CA GLN A 45 2.05 -9.00 21.15
C GLN A 45 1.03 -8.85 20.01
N PRO A 46 1.18 -9.60 18.91
CA PRO A 46 0.22 -9.60 17.82
C PRO A 46 -1.14 -10.14 18.27
N ARG A 47 -2.18 -9.88 17.48
CA ARG A 47 -3.48 -10.55 17.68
C ARG A 47 -3.30 -12.07 17.53
N PRO A 48 -4.11 -12.90 18.21
CA PRO A 48 -4.09 -14.35 18.01
C PRO A 48 -4.18 -14.72 16.53
N GLY A 49 -3.26 -15.57 16.07
CA GLY A 49 -3.16 -15.98 14.67
C GLY A 49 -2.29 -15.10 13.78
N PHE A 50 -1.70 -14.01 14.30
CA PHE A 50 -0.78 -13.14 13.56
C PHE A 50 0.66 -13.25 14.12
N SER A 51 1.65 -13.05 13.26
CA SER A 51 3.06 -13.06 13.63
C SER A 51 3.50 -11.73 14.27
N SER A 52 4.48 -11.78 15.17
CA SER A 52 5.10 -10.57 15.70
C SER A 52 6.02 -9.94 14.65
N LEU A 53 6.01 -8.60 14.58
CA LEU A 53 6.98 -7.82 13.82
C LEU A 53 8.14 -7.30 14.68
N ALA A 54 8.00 -7.34 16.01
CA ALA A 54 9.03 -6.86 16.92
C ALA A 54 10.33 -7.65 16.75
N GLY A 55 11.44 -6.94 16.61
CA GLY A 55 12.77 -7.53 16.44
C GLY A 55 13.11 -8.02 15.02
N LYS A 56 12.18 -7.93 14.05
CA LYS A 56 12.51 -8.21 12.64
C LYS A 56 13.32 -7.06 12.05
N SER A 57 14.33 -7.38 11.25
CA SER A 57 15.07 -6.39 10.47
C SER A 57 14.22 -5.84 9.31
N ALA A 58 14.58 -4.64 8.84
CA ALA A 58 13.91 -4.04 7.68
C ALA A 58 14.04 -4.93 6.42
N SER A 59 15.19 -5.59 6.24
CA SER A 59 15.40 -6.51 5.12
C SER A 59 14.49 -7.74 5.17
N GLU A 60 14.25 -8.30 6.36
CA GLU A 60 13.32 -9.43 6.53
C GLU A 60 11.89 -9.00 6.19
N ILE A 61 11.45 -7.85 6.72
CA ILE A 61 10.11 -7.33 6.45
C ILE A 61 9.93 -7.03 4.95
N THR A 62 10.89 -6.36 4.31
CA THR A 62 10.85 -6.11 2.86
C THR A 62 10.79 -7.42 2.08
N GLY A 63 11.60 -8.41 2.44
CA GLY A 63 11.64 -9.72 1.77
C GLY A 63 10.31 -10.45 1.83
N GLU A 64 9.73 -10.56 3.04
CA GLU A 64 8.43 -11.20 3.27
C GLU A 64 7.30 -10.48 2.53
N MET A 65 7.26 -9.14 2.57
CA MET A 65 6.26 -8.36 1.83
C MET A 65 6.35 -8.60 0.33
N LEU A 66 7.56 -8.58 -0.25
CA LEU A 66 7.74 -8.84 -1.68
C LEU A 66 7.45 -10.29 -2.07
N GLU A 67 7.62 -11.25 -1.16
CA GLU A 67 7.20 -12.64 -1.35
C GLU A 67 5.69 -12.77 -1.38
N MET A 68 5.00 -12.19 -0.40
CA MET A 68 3.54 -12.24 -0.33
C MET A 68 2.90 -11.48 -1.50
N ALA A 69 3.50 -10.37 -1.95
CA ALA A 69 3.00 -9.60 -3.09
C ALA A 69 2.94 -10.44 -4.39
N ARG A 70 3.92 -11.32 -4.61
CA ARG A 70 4.02 -12.21 -5.79
C ARG A 70 3.37 -13.57 -5.61
N MET A 71 2.84 -13.86 -4.43
CA MET A 71 2.25 -15.16 -4.11
C MET A 71 1.00 -15.43 -4.96
N THR A 72 0.75 -16.69 -5.32
CA THR A 72 -0.52 -17.09 -5.96
C THR A 72 -1.60 -17.28 -4.88
N PRO A 73 -2.80 -16.69 -5.02
CA PRO A 73 -3.88 -16.86 -4.04
C PRO A 73 -4.20 -18.33 -3.78
N GLY A 74 -4.44 -18.70 -2.52
CA GLY A 74 -4.81 -20.05 -2.11
C GLY A 74 -3.65 -21.06 -2.05
N LYS A 75 -2.43 -20.68 -2.45
CA LYS A 75 -1.25 -21.54 -2.31
C LYS A 75 -0.83 -21.69 -0.85
N GLU A 76 -0.91 -20.60 -0.09
CA GLU A 76 -0.63 -20.52 1.35
C GLU A 76 -1.76 -19.68 1.98
N PRO A 77 -2.94 -20.28 2.24
CA PRO A 77 -4.14 -19.56 2.65
C PRO A 77 -3.96 -18.69 3.90
N GLU A 78 -3.06 -19.09 4.79
CA GLU A 78 -2.67 -18.33 5.98
C GLU A 78 -1.97 -17.00 5.65
N LYS A 79 -1.35 -16.88 4.48
CA LYS A 79 -0.69 -15.66 3.99
C LYS A 79 -1.58 -14.83 3.06
N ASP A 80 -2.71 -15.35 2.57
CA ASP A 80 -3.54 -14.66 1.58
C ASP A 80 -4.00 -13.27 2.04
N LEU A 81 -4.34 -13.13 3.33
CA LEU A 81 -4.71 -11.83 3.91
C LEU A 81 -3.58 -10.81 3.78
N MET A 82 -2.36 -11.20 4.15
CA MET A 82 -1.20 -10.33 4.06
C MET A 82 -0.71 -10.15 2.62
N ALA A 83 -0.94 -11.10 1.72
CA ALA A 83 -0.68 -10.94 0.30
C ALA A 83 -1.52 -9.82 -0.31
N VAL A 84 -2.78 -9.65 0.10
CA VAL A 84 -3.61 -8.50 -0.32
C VAL A 84 -2.99 -7.19 0.16
N HIS A 85 -2.57 -7.10 1.42
CA HIS A 85 -1.89 -5.90 1.95
C HIS A 85 -0.55 -5.62 1.26
N ALA A 86 0.23 -6.66 0.98
CA ALA A 86 1.54 -6.52 0.35
C ALA A 86 1.45 -5.98 -1.09
N ARG A 87 0.42 -6.39 -1.85
CA ARG A 87 0.17 -5.89 -3.21
C ARG A 87 -0.28 -4.43 -3.28
N ALA A 88 -0.74 -3.86 -2.16
CA ALA A 88 -1.21 -2.48 -2.12
C ALA A 88 -0.07 -1.45 -2.12
N TYR A 89 1.17 -1.89 -1.87
CA TYR A 89 2.33 -1.01 -1.74
C TYR A 89 3.35 -1.24 -2.84
N THR A 90 3.93 -0.15 -3.31
CA THR A 90 5.11 -0.16 -4.17
C THR A 90 6.35 -0.61 -3.39
N ARG A 91 7.43 -0.96 -4.11
CA ARG A 91 8.71 -1.30 -3.47
C ARG A 91 9.23 -0.19 -2.55
N ALA A 92 9.13 1.07 -2.98
CA ALA A 92 9.60 2.20 -2.19
C ALA A 92 8.79 2.35 -0.89
N GLU A 93 7.47 2.16 -0.95
CA GLU A 93 6.60 2.20 0.23
C GLU A 93 6.85 1.02 1.17
N ILE A 94 7.08 -0.18 0.64
CA ILE A 94 7.48 -1.36 1.44
C ILE A 94 8.77 -1.07 2.20
N ASP A 95 9.77 -0.46 1.55
CA ASP A 95 11.03 -0.12 2.22
C ASP A 95 10.83 0.96 3.30
N LEU A 96 9.91 1.91 3.13
CA LEU A 96 9.54 2.89 4.16
C LEU A 96 8.83 2.23 5.35
N ILE A 97 7.87 1.34 5.08
CA ILE A 97 7.15 0.55 6.08
C ILE A 97 8.13 -0.30 6.89
N ALA A 98 9.00 -1.05 6.20
CA ALA A 98 9.97 -1.95 6.80
C ALA A 98 10.97 -1.20 7.69
N LYS A 99 11.50 -0.06 7.22
CA LYS A 99 12.40 0.79 8.02
C LYS A 99 11.73 1.30 9.29
N TYR A 100 10.47 1.73 9.20
CA TYR A 100 9.74 2.21 10.38
C TYR A 100 9.46 1.08 11.38
N LEU A 101 8.99 -0.07 10.91
CA LEU A 101 8.64 -1.21 11.77
C LEU A 101 9.86 -1.84 12.44
N ALA A 102 10.99 -1.93 11.74
CA ALA A 102 12.24 -2.44 12.30
C ALA A 102 12.86 -1.53 13.36
N SER A 103 12.40 -0.29 13.48
CA SER A 103 12.83 0.66 14.52
C SER A 103 11.96 0.58 15.79
N LYS A 104 11.10 -0.43 15.92
CA LYS A 104 10.13 -0.58 17.02
C LYS A 104 10.41 -1.82 17.86
#